data_AF-A0A2H0BZX5-F1
#
_entry.id   AF-A0A2H0BZX5-F1
#
_cell.length_a   1.000
_cell.length_b   1.000
_cell.length_c   1.000
_cell.angle_alpha   90.00
_cell.angle_beta   90.00
_cell.angle_gamma   90.00
#
_symmetry.space_group_name_H-M   'P 1'
#
loop_
_entity.id
_entity.type
_entity.pdbx_description
1 polymer ?
#
loop_
_entity_poly.entity_id
_entity_poly.type
_entity_poly.pdbx_seq_one_letter_code
_entity_poly.pdbx_strand_id
1 'polypeptide(L)'
;MEESKSKNRLTIFKYNAILSILFFLSSTFYMGVRTTNYNFSDYTISGLAHFLDKDNLYIFNSLFFVKSFLDLSFAYYVFKFYNLRLKTLPAMVLLVAILSFGLLGFFSVNQFPLIHLIIFIITFFSWISSQYTLAKLTNDENFVHFSKLLILAETIFGNIFLFFNYFNAISETIYCLMIFLWLTIFIGRYLK
;
A
#
# COMPACT_ATOMS: atom_id res chain seq x y z
N MET A 1 -29.71 14.27 14.86
CA MET A 1 -29.20 12.94 15.28
C MET A 1 -28.54 12.16 14.14
N GLU A 2 -28.95 12.35 12.88
CA GLU A 2 -28.31 11.73 11.71
C GLU A 2 -26.93 12.32 11.36
N GLU A 3 -26.73 13.63 11.51
CA GLU A 3 -25.42 14.26 11.25
C GLU A 3 -24.31 13.72 12.16
N SER A 4 -24.58 13.49 13.45
CA SER A 4 -23.55 12.96 14.36
C SER A 4 -23.21 11.50 14.06
N LYS A 5 -24.19 10.67 13.64
CA LYS A 5 -23.95 9.31 13.17
C LYS A 5 -23.16 9.27 11.87
N SER A 6 -23.46 10.15 10.91
CA SER A 6 -22.73 10.29 9.64
C SER A 6 -21.28 10.70 9.87
N LYS A 7 -21.05 11.70 10.73
CA LYS A 7 -19.71 12.17 11.11
C LYS A 7 -18.88 11.05 11.74
N ASN A 8 -19.48 10.29 12.66
CA ASN A 8 -18.82 9.17 13.35
C ASN A 8 -18.45 7.99 12.41
N ARG A 9 -19.31 7.70 11.41
CA ARG A 9 -19.04 6.63 10.41
C ARG A 9 -17.85 6.97 9.50
N LEU A 10 -17.72 8.23 9.08
CA LEU A 10 -16.61 8.66 8.23
C LEU A 10 -15.27 8.61 8.96
N THR A 11 -15.25 8.90 10.27
CA THR A 11 -14.01 8.87 11.08
C THR A 11 -13.38 7.48 11.13
N ILE A 12 -14.18 6.41 11.04
CA ILE A 12 -13.66 5.03 10.99
C ILE A 12 -12.81 4.80 9.74
N PHE A 13 -13.25 5.31 8.58
CA PHE A 13 -12.54 5.13 7.30
C PHE A 13 -11.14 5.72 7.30
N LYS A 14 -10.87 6.72 8.16
CA LYS A 14 -9.54 7.28 8.36
C LYS A 14 -8.49 6.22 8.71
N TYR A 15 -8.86 5.20 9.48
CA TYR A 15 -7.93 4.18 9.96
C TYR A 15 -7.81 2.97 9.03
N ASN A 16 -8.61 2.92 7.96
CA ASN A 16 -8.68 1.75 7.09
C ASN A 16 -7.37 1.48 6.33
N ALA A 17 -6.57 2.49 6.01
CA ALA A 17 -5.25 2.28 5.40
C ALA A 17 -4.21 1.68 6.37
N ILE A 18 -4.33 1.95 7.67
CA ILE A 18 -3.48 1.30 8.69
C ILE A 18 -3.94 -0.15 8.88
N LEU A 19 -5.25 -0.35 9.02
CA LEU A 19 -5.85 -1.67 9.17
C LEU A 19 -5.59 -2.56 7.95
N SER A 20 -5.63 -2.01 6.74
CA SER A 20 -5.39 -2.76 5.50
C SER A 20 -3.98 -3.32 5.45
N ILE A 21 -2.97 -2.54 5.85
CA ILE A 21 -1.56 -2.99 5.90
C ILE A 21 -1.39 -4.09 6.94
N LEU A 22 -1.91 -3.90 8.15
CA LEU A 22 -1.81 -4.90 9.22
C LEU A 22 -2.52 -6.20 8.82
N PHE A 23 -3.72 -6.10 8.26
CA PHE A 23 -4.48 -7.25 7.76
C PHE A 23 -3.74 -7.96 6.63
N PHE A 24 -3.23 -7.21 5.64
CA PHE A 24 -2.53 -7.78 4.50
C PHE A 24 -1.25 -8.50 4.92
N LEU A 25 -0.39 -7.84 5.71
CA LEU A 25 0.87 -8.43 6.18
C LEU A 25 0.64 -9.64 7.09
N SER A 26 -0.30 -9.56 8.04
CA SER A 26 -0.60 -10.71 8.91
C SER A 26 -1.17 -11.90 8.14
N SER A 27 -2.08 -11.66 7.19
CA SER A 27 -2.71 -12.73 6.40
C SER A 27 -1.70 -13.38 5.46
N THR A 28 -0.91 -12.59 4.75
CA THR A 28 0.15 -13.09 3.85
C THR A 28 1.26 -13.80 4.63
N PHE A 29 1.62 -13.30 5.81
CA PHE A 29 2.55 -13.98 6.70
C PHE A 29 2.02 -15.35 7.13
N TYR A 30 0.77 -15.40 7.61
CA TYR A 30 0.12 -16.65 8.01
C TYR A 30 0.06 -17.67 6.87
N MET A 31 -0.32 -17.24 5.66
CA MET A 31 -0.34 -18.13 4.49
C MET A 31 1.05 -18.60 4.10
N GLY A 32 2.05 -17.70 4.10
CA GLY A 32 3.42 -18.04 3.74
C GLY A 32 4.03 -19.07 4.70
N VAL A 33 3.83 -18.92 6.01
CA VAL A 33 4.33 -19.89 7.01
C VAL A 33 3.69 -21.28 6.86
N ARG A 34 2.44 -21.35 6.37
CA ARG A 34 1.73 -22.62 6.16
C ARG A 34 2.04 -23.29 4.83
N THR A 35 2.72 -22.60 3.92
CA THR A 35 2.96 -23.09 2.56
C THR A 35 4.31 -23.80 2.48
N THR A 36 4.30 -25.08 2.12
CA THR A 36 5.53 -25.86 1.96
C THR A 36 6.38 -25.33 0.79
N ASN A 37 7.69 -25.27 0.98
CA ASN A 37 8.68 -24.79 -0.02
C ASN A 37 8.63 -23.30 -0.35
N TYR A 38 7.82 -22.51 0.37
CA TYR A 38 7.90 -21.05 0.33
C TYR A 38 8.78 -20.52 1.46
N ASN A 39 9.64 -19.56 1.15
CA ASN A 39 10.48 -18.86 2.13
C ASN A 39 10.46 -17.36 1.86
N PHE A 40 10.23 -16.56 2.91
CA PHE A 40 10.15 -15.10 2.82
C PHE A 40 11.46 -14.44 2.40
N SER A 41 12.60 -15.12 2.59
CA SER A 41 13.92 -14.64 2.17
C SER A 41 14.20 -14.87 0.69
N ASP A 42 13.51 -15.83 0.07
CA ASP A 42 13.82 -16.30 -1.29
C ASP A 42 12.80 -15.82 -2.31
N TYR A 43 11.56 -15.60 -1.88
CA TYR A 43 10.44 -15.22 -2.75
C TYR A 43 9.74 -13.96 -2.25
N THR A 44 9.09 -13.25 -3.17
CA THR A 44 8.18 -12.14 -2.86
C THR A 44 6.86 -12.66 -2.31
N ILE A 45 6.11 -11.77 -1.62
CA ILE A 45 4.73 -12.00 -1.21
C ILE A 45 3.90 -12.40 -2.42
N SER A 46 4.01 -11.70 -3.55
CA SER A 46 3.30 -12.05 -4.79
C SER A 46 3.75 -13.41 -5.38
N GLY A 47 4.99 -13.81 -5.12
CA GLY A 47 5.55 -15.10 -5.51
C GLY A 47 4.93 -16.28 -4.74
N LEU A 48 4.33 -16.04 -3.57
CA LEU A 48 3.59 -17.05 -2.82
C LEU A 48 2.52 -17.73 -3.69
N ALA A 49 1.87 -16.99 -4.59
CA ALA A 49 0.86 -17.50 -5.51
C ALA A 49 1.28 -18.77 -6.29
N HIS A 50 2.57 -18.93 -6.55
CA HIS A 50 3.09 -20.09 -7.28
C HIS A 50 3.07 -21.40 -6.48
N PHE A 51 3.08 -21.30 -5.15
CA PHE A 51 3.13 -22.45 -4.24
C PHE A 51 1.77 -22.86 -3.72
N LEU A 52 0.72 -22.09 -4.03
CA LEU A 52 -0.63 -22.31 -3.53
C LEU A 52 -1.43 -23.21 -4.47
N ASP A 53 -2.29 -24.05 -3.89
CA ASP A 53 -3.36 -24.71 -4.63
C ASP A 53 -4.43 -23.71 -5.07
N LYS A 54 -5.40 -24.17 -5.86
CA LYS A 54 -6.42 -23.31 -6.46
C LYS A 54 -7.27 -22.57 -5.41
N ASP A 55 -7.65 -23.24 -4.33
CA ASP A 55 -8.51 -22.66 -3.30
C ASP A 55 -7.77 -21.60 -2.49
N ASN A 56 -6.53 -21.90 -2.08
CA ASN A 56 -5.67 -20.95 -1.39
C ASN A 56 -5.26 -19.79 -2.30
N LEU A 57 -5.10 -20.00 -3.61
CA LEU A 57 -4.81 -18.94 -4.58
C LEU A 57 -5.97 -17.92 -4.66
N TYR A 58 -7.22 -18.36 -4.64
CA TYR A 58 -8.36 -17.44 -4.59
C TYR A 58 -8.38 -16.62 -3.30
N ILE A 59 -8.11 -17.27 -2.16
CA ILE A 59 -7.99 -16.58 -0.87
C ILE A 59 -6.85 -15.55 -0.93
N PHE A 60 -5.68 -15.94 -1.42
CA PHE A 60 -4.52 -15.06 -1.57
C PHE A 60 -4.83 -13.83 -2.43
N ASN A 61 -5.44 -14.01 -3.60
CA ASN A 61 -5.82 -12.90 -4.48
C ASN A 61 -6.85 -11.98 -3.82
N SER A 62 -7.78 -12.55 -3.04
CA SER A 62 -8.77 -11.76 -2.29
C SER A 62 -8.14 -10.85 -1.24
N LEU A 63 -6.95 -11.19 -0.70
CA LEU A 63 -6.23 -10.32 0.23
C LEU A 63 -5.82 -8.99 -0.41
N PHE A 64 -5.36 -9.02 -1.66
CA PHE A 64 -5.03 -7.80 -2.42
C PHE A 64 -6.28 -6.95 -2.66
N PHE A 65 -7.39 -7.60 -3.01
CA PHE A 65 -8.67 -6.92 -3.21
C PHE A 65 -9.17 -6.26 -1.92
N VAL A 66 -9.21 -6.99 -0.80
CA VAL A 66 -9.65 -6.47 0.50
C VAL A 66 -8.77 -5.32 0.95
N LYS A 67 -7.45 -5.45 0.81
CA LYS A 67 -6.51 -4.36 1.11
C LYS A 67 -6.85 -3.13 0.27
N SER A 68 -6.89 -3.25 -1.06
CA SER A 68 -7.17 -2.11 -1.94
C SER A 68 -8.54 -1.49 -1.68
N PHE A 69 -9.55 -2.28 -1.32
CA PHE A 69 -10.86 -1.77 -0.94
C PHE A 69 -10.82 -0.93 0.33
N LEU A 70 -10.11 -1.40 1.37
CA LEU A 70 -9.89 -0.64 2.60
C LEU A 70 -9.12 0.66 2.31
N ASP A 71 -8.10 0.61 1.46
CA ASP A 71 -7.37 1.81 1.06
C ASP A 71 -8.21 2.80 0.25
N LEU A 72 -9.09 2.32 -0.63
CA LEU A 72 -10.03 3.18 -1.36
C LEU A 72 -10.99 3.89 -0.40
N SER A 73 -11.43 3.21 0.65
CA SER A 73 -12.27 3.84 1.69
C SER A 73 -11.50 4.92 2.46
N PHE A 74 -10.20 4.72 2.72
CA PHE A 74 -9.32 5.75 3.27
C PHE A 74 -9.11 6.92 2.29
N ALA A 75 -8.86 6.64 1.01
CA ALA A 75 -8.72 7.67 -0.01
C ALA A 75 -9.99 8.53 -0.13
N TYR A 76 -11.16 7.90 -0.07
CA TYR A 76 -12.44 8.61 -0.02
C TYR A 76 -12.52 9.57 1.18
N TYR A 77 -12.07 9.13 2.37
CA TYR A 77 -11.98 10.00 3.54
C TYR A 77 -11.04 11.19 3.31
N VAL A 78 -9.83 10.94 2.80
CA VAL A 78 -8.83 11.99 2.50
C VAL A 78 -9.38 13.00 1.50
N PHE A 79 -10.07 12.54 0.45
CA PHE A 79 -10.65 13.42 -0.56
C PHE A 79 -11.72 14.31 0.03
N LYS A 80 -12.56 13.76 0.90
CA LYS A 80 -13.57 14.54 1.60
C LYS A 80 -12.96 15.54 2.58
N PHE A 81 -11.92 15.13 3.32
CA PHE A 81 -11.26 15.97 4.33
C PHE A 81 -10.59 17.20 3.70
N TYR A 82 -9.83 17.00 2.62
CA TYR A 82 -9.12 18.08 1.91
C TYR A 82 -9.92 18.70 0.76
N ASN A 83 -11.19 18.31 0.58
CA ASN A 83 -12.03 18.74 -0.55
C ASN A 83 -11.36 18.54 -1.93
N LEU A 84 -10.69 17.40 -2.11
CA LEU A 84 -9.96 17.08 -3.33
C LEU A 84 -10.91 16.60 -4.43
N ARG A 85 -10.83 17.25 -5.59
CA ARG A 85 -11.47 16.75 -6.82
C ARG A 85 -10.64 15.60 -7.40
N LEU A 86 -11.30 14.63 -8.04
CA LEU A 86 -10.64 13.45 -8.63
C LEU A 86 -9.55 13.78 -9.67
N LYS A 87 -9.65 14.95 -10.32
CA LYS A 87 -8.67 15.41 -11.32
C LYS A 87 -7.43 16.11 -10.71
N THR A 88 -7.38 16.24 -9.39
CA THR A 88 -6.20 16.84 -8.74
C THR A 88 -5.08 15.80 -8.66
N LEU A 89 -3.83 16.27 -8.75
CA LEU A 89 -2.66 15.39 -8.69
C LEU A 89 -2.67 14.47 -7.46
N PRO A 90 -2.90 14.95 -6.21
CA PRO A 90 -2.92 14.08 -5.03
C PRO A 90 -3.98 12.97 -5.11
N ALA A 91 -5.15 13.28 -5.68
CA ALA A 91 -6.22 12.30 -5.85
C ALA A 91 -5.85 11.23 -6.89
N MET A 92 -5.31 11.64 -8.03
CA MET A 92 -4.92 10.72 -9.09
C MET A 92 -3.80 9.78 -8.66
N VAL A 93 -2.71 10.32 -8.09
CA VAL A 93 -1.56 9.48 -7.70
C VAL A 93 -1.94 8.50 -6.59
N LEU A 94 -2.79 8.89 -5.64
CA LEU A 94 -3.28 7.99 -4.59
C LEU A 94 -4.15 6.88 -5.17
N LEU A 95 -5.09 7.20 -6.06
CA LEU A 95 -5.94 6.19 -6.71
C LEU A 95 -5.12 5.22 -7.55
N VAL A 96 -4.19 5.73 -8.35
CA VAL A 96 -3.32 4.88 -9.17
C VAL A 96 -2.50 3.95 -8.28
N ALA A 97 -1.92 4.44 -7.19
CA ALA A 97 -1.18 3.60 -6.23
C ALA A 97 -2.04 2.46 -5.65
N ILE A 98 -3.28 2.78 -5.23
CA ILE A 98 -4.18 1.80 -4.59
C ILE A 98 -4.67 0.74 -5.60
N LEU A 99 -5.06 1.18 -6.80
CA LEU A 99 -5.58 0.29 -7.84
C LEU A 99 -4.46 -0.60 -8.41
N SER A 100 -3.29 -0.03 -8.69
CA SER A 100 -2.13 -0.81 -9.17
C SER A 100 -1.67 -1.84 -8.14
N PHE A 101 -1.64 -1.50 -6.85
CA PHE A 101 -1.37 -2.48 -5.80
C PHE A 101 -2.36 -3.65 -5.83
N GLY A 102 -3.65 -3.38 -6.03
CA GLY A 102 -4.68 -4.42 -6.09
C GLY A 102 -4.48 -5.38 -7.27
N LEU A 103 -3.93 -4.88 -8.38
CA LEU A 103 -3.62 -5.69 -9.56
C LEU A 103 -2.45 -6.67 -9.33
N LEU A 104 -1.54 -6.39 -8.38
CA LEU A 104 -0.41 -7.29 -8.08
C LEU A 104 -0.85 -8.70 -7.64
N GLY A 105 -2.04 -8.83 -7.05
CA GLY A 105 -2.61 -10.13 -6.68
C GLY A 105 -3.03 -10.98 -7.88
N PHE A 106 -3.37 -10.36 -9.01
CA PHE A 106 -3.83 -11.08 -10.21
C PHE A 106 -2.70 -11.38 -11.19
N PHE A 107 -1.67 -10.53 -11.21
CA PHE A 107 -0.53 -10.67 -12.11
C PHE A 107 0.70 -11.11 -11.30
N SER A 108 0.75 -12.39 -10.91
CA SER A 108 1.90 -12.92 -10.15
C SER A 108 3.20 -12.82 -10.96
N VAL A 109 4.32 -12.58 -10.26
CA VAL A 109 5.65 -12.41 -10.90
C VAL A 109 6.07 -13.64 -11.70
N ASN A 110 5.69 -14.86 -11.27
CA ASN A 110 6.09 -16.10 -11.93
C ASN A 110 5.31 -16.39 -13.22
N GLN A 111 4.07 -15.88 -13.34
CA GLN A 111 3.24 -16.08 -14.55
C GLN A 111 3.33 -14.89 -15.51
N PHE A 112 3.44 -13.68 -14.98
CA PHE A 112 3.42 -12.43 -15.76
C PHE A 112 4.56 -11.49 -15.35
N PRO A 113 5.84 -11.88 -15.50
CA PRO A 113 6.97 -11.14 -14.95
C PRO A 113 7.05 -9.69 -15.43
N LEU A 114 6.86 -9.44 -16.73
CA LEU A 114 6.92 -8.10 -17.30
C LEU A 114 5.75 -7.22 -16.83
N ILE A 115 4.53 -7.76 -16.83
CA ILE A 115 3.34 -7.02 -16.39
C ILE A 115 3.45 -6.72 -14.90
N HIS A 116 3.88 -7.69 -14.10
CA HIS A 116 4.12 -7.52 -12.67
C HIS A 116 5.12 -6.40 -12.40
N LEU A 117 6.25 -6.40 -13.11
CA LEU A 117 7.27 -5.35 -12.99
C LEU A 117 6.72 -3.96 -13.33
N ILE A 118 5.95 -3.85 -14.42
CA ILE A 118 5.32 -2.57 -14.80
C ILE A 118 4.34 -2.10 -13.72
N ILE A 119 3.47 -2.99 -13.21
CA ILE A 119 2.53 -2.66 -12.14
C ILE A 119 3.27 -2.24 -10.87
N PHE A 120 4.34 -2.96 -10.51
CA PHE A 120 5.17 -2.63 -9.35
C PHE A 120 5.77 -1.22 -9.50
N ILE A 121 6.39 -0.91 -10.63
CA ILE A 121 6.98 0.41 -10.91
C ILE A 121 5.92 1.51 -10.80
N ILE A 122 4.74 1.30 -11.42
CA ILE A 122 3.62 2.25 -11.34
C ILE A 122 3.17 2.44 -9.90
N THR A 123 3.01 1.35 -9.14
CA THR A 123 2.60 1.37 -7.73
C THR A 123 3.59 2.20 -6.91
N PHE A 124 4.88 1.91 -7.06
CA PHE A 124 5.98 2.55 -6.35
C PHE A 124 6.03 4.07 -6.60
N PHE A 125 6.10 4.49 -7.87
CA PHE A 125 6.18 5.92 -8.20
C PHE A 125 4.91 6.68 -7.84
N SER A 126 3.74 6.06 -8.00
CA SER A 126 2.46 6.66 -7.61
C SER A 126 2.36 6.83 -6.11
N TRP A 127 2.84 5.84 -5.35
CA TRP A 127 2.85 5.90 -3.89
C TRP A 127 3.75 7.03 -3.36
N ILE A 128 5.00 7.11 -3.82
CA ILE A 128 5.94 8.18 -3.46
C ILE A 128 5.37 9.55 -3.82
N SER A 129 4.77 9.66 -5.01
CA SER A 129 4.11 10.89 -5.45
C SER A 129 2.93 11.25 -4.53
N SER A 130 2.17 10.26 -4.07
CA SER A 130 1.07 10.47 -3.12
C SER A 130 1.58 10.95 -1.76
N GLN A 131 2.64 10.35 -1.21
CA GLN A 131 3.21 10.78 0.06
C GLN A 131 3.62 12.26 0.00
N TYR A 132 4.37 12.63 -1.05
CA TYR A 132 4.83 14.00 -1.20
C TYR A 132 3.67 15.00 -1.37
N THR A 133 2.72 14.68 -2.26
CA THR A 133 1.61 15.59 -2.57
C THR A 133 0.63 15.73 -1.41
N LEU A 134 0.34 14.65 -0.68
CA LEU A 134 -0.48 14.68 0.53
C LEU A 134 0.23 15.40 1.69
N ALA A 135 1.55 15.22 1.85
CA ALA A 135 2.31 15.96 2.85
C ALA A 135 2.25 17.48 2.60
N LYS A 136 2.27 17.92 1.33
CA LYS A 136 2.10 19.35 1.03
C LYS A 136 0.74 19.91 1.44
N LEU A 137 -0.32 19.09 1.46
CA LEU A 137 -1.65 19.54 1.88
C LEU A 137 -1.73 19.83 3.39
N THR A 138 -0.78 19.33 4.18
CA THR A 138 -0.76 19.60 5.63
C THR A 138 -0.27 21.00 5.97
N ASN A 139 0.43 21.67 5.04
CA ASN A 139 1.13 22.95 5.26
C ASN A 139 2.14 22.92 6.43
N ASP A 140 2.60 21.75 6.85
CA ASP A 140 3.61 21.57 7.90
C ASP A 140 4.98 21.26 7.26
N GLU A 141 5.91 22.21 7.33
CA GLU A 141 7.24 22.08 6.72
C GLU A 141 8.06 20.92 7.30
N ASN A 142 7.92 20.65 8.61
CA ASN A 142 8.61 19.54 9.26
C ASN A 142 8.08 18.20 8.74
N PHE A 143 6.77 18.09 8.53
CA PHE A 143 6.17 16.89 7.96
C PHE A 143 6.53 16.69 6.49
N VAL A 144 6.59 17.77 5.71
CA VAL A 144 7.06 17.72 4.31
C VAL A 144 8.53 17.28 4.27
N HIS A 145 9.38 17.79 5.15
CA HIS A 145 10.77 17.38 5.25
C HIS A 145 10.91 15.91 5.64
N PHE A 146 10.20 15.47 6.68
CA PHE A 146 10.12 14.06 7.07
C PHE A 146 9.70 13.16 5.89
N SER A 147 8.65 13.56 5.16
CA SER A 147 8.16 12.80 4.00
C SER A 147 9.21 12.70 2.90
N LYS A 148 9.99 13.76 2.64
CA LYS A 148 11.10 13.71 1.67
C LYS A 148 12.22 12.76 2.10
N LEU A 149 12.60 12.77 3.38
CA LEU A 149 13.60 11.84 3.91
C LEU A 149 13.13 10.40 3.81
N LEU A 150 11.86 10.14 4.11
CA LEU A 150 11.28 8.81 3.97
C LEU A 150 11.23 8.36 2.50
N ILE A 151 10.79 9.23 1.59
CA ILE A 151 10.81 8.99 0.14
C ILE A 151 12.23 8.69 -0.36
N LEU A 152 13.24 9.40 0.14
CA LEU A 152 14.63 9.12 -0.21
C LEU A 152 15.03 7.72 0.23
N ALA A 153 14.70 7.32 1.46
CA ALA A 153 14.96 5.98 1.96
C ALA A 153 14.20 4.91 1.14
N GLU A 154 12.91 5.14 0.83
CA GLU A 154 12.10 4.29 -0.05
C GLU A 154 12.71 4.16 -1.45
N THR A 155 13.23 5.27 -2.00
CA THR A 155 13.89 5.32 -3.30
C THR A 155 15.20 4.53 -3.30
N ILE A 156 16.05 4.72 -2.29
CA ILE A 156 17.28 3.93 -2.14
C ILE A 156 16.94 2.45 -2.05
N PHE A 157 15.95 2.09 -1.23
CA PHE A 157 15.52 0.71 -1.04
C PHE A 157 14.95 0.09 -2.33
N GLY A 158 14.08 0.83 -3.03
CA GLY A 158 13.51 0.40 -4.31
C GLY A 158 14.54 0.26 -5.44
N ASN A 159 15.58 1.09 -5.45
CA ASN A 159 16.69 0.95 -6.41
C ASN A 159 17.59 -0.24 -6.05
N ILE A 160 17.88 -0.47 -4.77
CA ILE A 160 18.61 -1.69 -4.33
C ILE A 160 17.87 -2.92 -4.83
N PHE A 161 16.54 -2.93 -4.72
CA PHE A 161 15.70 -3.97 -5.31
C PHE A 161 15.94 -4.11 -6.82
N LEU A 162 15.71 -3.04 -7.61
CA LEU A 162 15.73 -3.11 -9.08
C LEU A 162 17.09 -3.56 -9.65
N PHE A 163 18.19 -3.22 -8.98
CA PHE A 163 19.54 -3.47 -9.51
C PHE A 163 20.24 -4.71 -8.95
N PHE A 164 19.85 -5.19 -7.77
CA PHE A 164 20.58 -6.27 -7.08
C PHE A 164 19.77 -7.55 -6.85
N ASN A 165 18.55 -7.67 -7.40
CA ASN A 165 17.70 -8.87 -7.27
C ASN A 165 17.43 -9.35 -5.83
N TYR A 166 17.61 -8.49 -4.82
CA TYR A 166 17.31 -8.79 -3.42
C TYR A 166 15.83 -8.60 -3.06
N PHE A 167 14.92 -8.66 -4.06
CA PHE A 167 13.50 -8.57 -3.79
C PHE A 167 12.97 -9.87 -3.24
N ASN A 168 12.47 -9.78 -2.03
CA ASN A 168 11.79 -10.87 -1.38
C ASN A 168 10.73 -10.30 -0.43
N ALA A 169 9.96 -11.18 0.17
CA ALA A 169 8.87 -10.78 1.04
C ALA A 169 9.35 -10.03 2.29
N ILE A 170 10.58 -10.26 2.76
CA ILE A 170 11.19 -9.45 3.84
C ILE A 170 11.32 -8.00 3.38
N SER A 171 11.86 -7.77 2.18
CA SER A 171 12.03 -6.43 1.63
C SER A 171 10.68 -5.72 1.40
N GLU A 172 9.67 -6.42 0.88
CA GLU A 172 8.31 -5.89 0.71
C GLU A 172 7.66 -5.56 2.04
N THR A 173 7.91 -6.37 3.08
CA THR A 173 7.43 -6.11 4.43
C THR A 173 8.04 -4.83 5.00
N ILE A 174 9.37 -4.65 4.88
CA ILE A 174 10.04 -3.42 5.31
C ILE A 174 9.46 -2.21 4.58
N TYR A 175 9.26 -2.31 3.27
CA TYR A 175 8.64 -1.24 2.49
C TYR A 175 7.22 -0.91 2.99
N CYS A 176 6.38 -1.91 3.22
CA CYS A 176 5.04 -1.73 3.79
C CYS A 176 5.08 -1.10 5.19
N LEU A 177 6.10 -1.41 6.02
CA LEU A 177 6.26 -0.81 7.34
C LEU A 177 6.69 0.67 7.29
N MET A 178 7.48 1.07 6.29
CA MET A 178 7.79 2.49 6.04
C MET A 178 6.52 3.27 5.69
N ILE A 179 5.70 2.69 4.80
CA ILE A 179 4.37 3.23 4.45
C ILE A 179 3.48 3.35 5.68
N PHE A 180 3.43 2.30 6.50
CA PHE A 180 2.67 2.26 7.74
C PHE A 180 3.07 3.36 8.72
N LEU A 181 4.37 3.58 8.91
CA LEU A 181 4.90 4.64 9.76
C LEU A 181 4.44 6.02 9.27
N TRP A 182 4.58 6.28 7.97
CA TRP A 182 4.14 7.55 7.37
C TRP A 182 2.65 7.78 7.57
N LEU A 183 1.82 6.77 7.25
CA LEU A 183 0.37 6.83 7.38
C LEU A 183 -0.05 7.07 8.83
N THR A 184 0.61 6.41 9.80
CA THR A 184 0.31 6.59 11.23
C THR A 184 0.51 8.03 11.66
N ILE A 185 1.63 8.66 11.25
CA ILE A 185 1.91 10.07 11.56
C ILE A 185 0.92 10.98 10.82
N PHE A 186 0.70 10.73 9.53
CA PHE A 186 -0.22 11.51 8.69
C PHE A 186 -1.63 11.54 9.29
N ILE A 187 -2.18 10.36 9.57
CA ILE A 187 -3.52 10.16 10.14
C ILE A 187 -3.63 10.74 11.55
N GLY A 188 -2.63 10.47 12.40
CA GLY A 188 -2.67 10.86 13.81
C GLY A 188 -2.54 12.36 14.02
N ARG A 189 -1.77 13.05 13.18
CA ARG A 189 -1.48 14.48 13.34
C ARG A 189 -2.30 15.39 12.43
N TYR A 190 -2.54 15.00 11.17
CA TYR A 190 -3.03 15.93 10.14
C TYR A 190 -4.43 15.62 9.61
N LEU A 191 -5.02 14.49 9.98
CA LEU A 191 -6.39 14.11 9.63
C LEU A 191 -7.33 14.09 10.86
N LYS A 192 -7.25 15.12 11.70
CA LYS A 192 -8.07 15.25 12.92
C LYS A 192 -9.48 15.74 12.65
#